data_AF-A0A368XGT0-F1
#
_entry.id   AF-A0A368XGT0-F1
#
_cell.length_a   1.000
_cell.length_b   1.000
_cell.length_c   1.000
_cell.angle_alpha   90.00
_cell.angle_beta   90.00
_cell.angle_gamma   90.00
#
_symmetry.space_group_name_H-M   'P 1'
#
loop_
_entity.id
_entity.type
_entity.pdbx_description
1 polymer ?
#
loop_
_entity_poly.entity_id
_entity_poly.type
_entity_poly.pdbx_seq_one_letter_code
_entity_poly.pdbx_strand_id
1 'polypeptide(L)'
;MSEIERLAVQVVDSWERGDLAAAVRELACHLDMLRDDRLRYKSQIEAARSTYAIPSDNDIEVDEDAIVAATDDGCWVSAWVMVREDDTEDSQGAEVQHV
;
A
#
# COMPACT_ATOMS: atom_id res chain seq x y z
N MET A 1 -5.40 -7.86 6.92
CA MET A 1 -5.31 -8.77 5.78
C MET A 1 -5.89 -8.04 4.60
N SER A 2 -5.12 -7.89 3.53
CA SER A 2 -5.61 -7.26 2.30
C SER A 2 -6.59 -8.17 1.57
N GLU A 3 -7.39 -7.62 0.66
CA GLU A 3 -8.35 -8.42 -0.12
C GLU A 3 -7.63 -9.43 -1.03
N ILE A 4 -6.47 -9.06 -1.57
CA ILE A 4 -5.60 -9.97 -2.33
C ILE A 4 -5.10 -11.14 -1.49
N GLU A 5 -4.71 -10.93 -0.22
CA GLU A 5 -4.32 -12.01 0.69
C GLU A 5 -5.49 -12.96 0.98
N ARG A 6 -6.68 -12.40 1.23
CA ARG A 6 -7.90 -13.19 1.47
C ARG A 6 -8.21 -14.10 0.26
N LEU A 7 -8.15 -13.54 -0.95
CA LEU A 7 -8.42 -14.27 -2.19
C LEU A 7 -7.35 -15.33 -2.49
N ALA A 8 -6.08 -15.03 -2.21
CA ALA A 8 -5.01 -16.00 -2.36
C ALA A 8 -5.18 -17.20 -1.40
N VAL A 9 -5.54 -16.96 -0.14
CA VAL A 9 -5.86 -18.02 0.83
C VAL A 9 -7.05 -18.84 0.34
N GLN A 10 -8.11 -18.19 -0.15
CA GLN A 10 -9.28 -18.89 -0.68
C GLN A 10 -8.94 -19.81 -1.87
N VAL A 11 -8.02 -19.41 -2.75
CA VAL A 11 -7.52 -20.26 -3.84
C VAL A 11 -6.81 -21.50 -3.29
N VAL A 12 -5.94 -21.32 -2.29
CA VAL A 12 -5.22 -22.43 -1.65
C VAL A 12 -6.20 -23.39 -0.97
N ASP A 13 -7.16 -22.88 -0.21
CA ASP A 13 -8.16 -23.70 0.47
C ASP A 13 -9.04 -24.47 -0.51
N SER A 14 -9.38 -23.85 -1.66
CA SER A 14 -10.21 -24.47 -2.70
C SER A 14 -9.48 -25.55 -3.51
N TRP A 15 -8.15 -25.65 -3.40
CA TRP A 15 -7.35 -26.66 -4.10
C TRP A 15 -7.68 -28.08 -3.65
N GLU A 16 -7.82 -28.29 -2.34
CA GLU A 16 -8.16 -29.61 -1.78
C GLU A 16 -9.68 -29.81 -1.66
N ARG A 17 -10.44 -28.72 -1.51
CA ARG A 17 -11.87 -28.76 -1.20
C ARG A 17 -12.61 -27.56 -1.80
N GLY A 18 -13.35 -27.75 -2.89
CA GLY A 18 -14.27 -26.73 -3.40
C GLY A 18 -14.14 -26.46 -4.90
N ASP A 19 -14.59 -25.27 -5.33
CA ASP A 19 -14.50 -24.80 -6.72
C ASP A 19 -13.27 -23.90 -6.89
N LEU A 20 -12.12 -24.54 -7.13
CA LEU A 20 -10.86 -23.84 -7.44
C LEU A 20 -11.02 -22.87 -8.62
N ALA A 21 -11.81 -23.24 -9.62
CA ALA A 21 -11.96 -22.40 -10.81
C ALA A 21 -12.69 -21.10 -10.48
N ALA A 22 -13.69 -21.13 -9.59
CA ALA A 22 -14.34 -19.92 -9.10
C ALA A 22 -13.38 -19.04 -8.29
N ALA A 23 -12.63 -19.61 -7.34
CA ALA A 23 -11.67 -18.87 -6.52
C ALA A 23 -10.58 -18.19 -7.38
N VAL A 24 -10.04 -18.90 -8.38
CA VAL A 24 -9.03 -18.35 -9.30
C VAL A 24 -9.59 -17.20 -10.14
N ARG A 25 -10.84 -17.31 -10.63
CA ARG A 25 -11.48 -16.22 -11.38
C ARG A 25 -11.71 -14.99 -10.52
N GLU A 26 -12.08 -15.17 -9.26
CA GLU A 26 -12.28 -14.06 -8.32
C GLU A 26 -10.95 -13.33 -8.06
N LEU A 27 -9.88 -14.08 -7.77
CA LEU A 27 -8.54 -13.51 -7.62
C LEU A 27 -8.07 -12.79 -8.90
N ALA A 28 -8.25 -13.40 -10.07
CA ALA A 28 -7.89 -12.78 -11.34
C ALA A 28 -8.63 -11.46 -11.57
N CYS A 29 -9.94 -11.42 -11.29
CA CYS A 29 -10.73 -10.20 -11.40
C CYS A 29 -10.20 -9.10 -10.47
N HIS A 30 -9.82 -9.45 -9.24
CA HIS A 30 -9.25 -8.49 -8.30
C HIS A 30 -7.88 -7.96 -8.76
N LEU A 31 -7.02 -8.82 -9.30
CA LEU A 31 -5.73 -8.40 -9.85
C LEU A 31 -5.88 -7.47 -11.06
N ASP A 32 -6.86 -7.73 -11.94
CA ASP A 32 -7.17 -6.86 -13.07
C ASP A 32 -7.67 -5.49 -12.60
N MET A 33 -8.55 -5.44 -11.58
CA MET A 33 -8.99 -4.18 -10.99
C MET A 33 -7.81 -3.37 -10.43
N LEU A 34 -6.90 -4.01 -9.68
CA LEU A 34 -5.70 -3.33 -9.16
C LEU A 34 -4.81 -2.79 -10.30
N ARG A 35 -4.68 -3.54 -11.39
CA ARG A 35 -3.91 -3.10 -12.57
C ARG A 35 -4.57 -1.92 -13.27
N ASP A 36 -5.89 -1.97 -13.43
CA ASP A 36 -6.66 -0.90 -14.06
C ASP A 36 -6.63 0.37 -13.22
N ASP A 37 -6.68 0.26 -11.89
CA ASP A 37 -6.49 1.40 -11.00
C ASP A 37 -5.10 2.02 -11.16
N ARG A 38 -4.03 1.23 -11.20
CA ARG A 38 -2.67 1.75 -11.44
C ARG A 38 -2.56 2.48 -12.79
N LEU A 39 -3.22 1.98 -13.83
CA LEU A 39 -3.26 2.65 -15.13
C LEU A 39 -4.08 3.94 -15.08
N ARG A 40 -5.25 3.91 -14.44
CA ARG A 40 -6.16 5.05 -14.31
C ARG A 40 -5.55 6.20 -13.52
N TYR A 41 -4.84 5.89 -12.44
CA TYR A 41 -4.26 6.87 -11.53
C TYR A 41 -2.76 7.10 -11.75
N LYS A 42 -2.23 6.65 -12.89
CA LYS A 42 -0.80 6.76 -13.23
C LYS A 42 -0.24 8.17 -13.01
N SER A 43 -0.94 9.21 -13.47
CA SER A 43 -0.50 10.59 -13.34
C SER A 43 -0.42 11.05 -11.87
N GLN A 44 -1.35 10.61 -11.02
CA GLN A 44 -1.36 10.91 -9.60
C GLN A 44 -0.24 10.18 -8.86
N ILE A 45 0.02 8.92 -9.22
CA ILE A 45 1.15 8.14 -8.70
C ILE A 45 2.48 8.81 -9.08
N GLU A 46 2.63 9.23 -10.33
CA GLU A 46 3.83 9.95 -10.80
C GLU A 46 3.99 11.31 -10.12
N ALA A 47 2.90 12.05 -9.93
CA ALA A 47 2.93 13.32 -9.18
C ALA A 47 3.34 13.10 -7.72
N ALA A 48 2.82 12.06 -7.06
CA ALA A 48 3.20 11.69 -5.71
C ALA A 48 4.68 11.31 -5.63
N ARG A 49 5.19 10.48 -6.56
CA ARG A 49 6.63 10.16 -6.65
C ARG A 49 7.50 11.39 -6.80
N SER A 50 7.14 12.28 -7.73
CA SER A 50 7.89 13.52 -7.98
C SER A 50 7.91 14.45 -6.76
N THR A 51 6.81 14.48 -5.99
CA THR A 51 6.66 15.38 -4.84
C THR A 51 7.33 14.82 -3.59
N TYR A 52 7.16 13.53 -3.32
CA TYR A 52 7.51 12.93 -2.03
C TYR A 52 8.77 12.07 -2.07
N ALA A 53 9.14 11.50 -3.23
CA ALA A 53 10.28 10.57 -3.36
C ALA A 53 11.62 11.28 -3.71
N ILE A 54 11.74 12.59 -3.44
CA ILE A 54 13.04 13.26 -3.53
C ILE A 54 13.89 12.74 -2.35
N PRO A 55 15.05 12.05 -2.58
CA PRO A 55 15.65 11.10 -1.63
C PRO A 55 16.24 11.66 -0.32
N SER A 56 15.93 12.89 0.09
CA SER A 56 16.53 13.50 1.29
C SER A 56 15.55 14.14 2.26
N ASP A 57 14.28 14.37 1.88
CA ASP A 57 13.46 15.34 2.63
C ASP A 57 12.29 14.73 3.41
N ASN A 58 11.71 13.61 2.94
CA ASN A 58 10.42 13.15 3.46
C ASN A 58 10.42 11.74 4.03
N ASP A 59 11.50 10.96 3.91
CA ASP A 59 11.56 9.56 4.36
C ASP A 59 10.41 8.69 3.82
N ILE A 60 9.89 9.05 2.64
CA ILE A 60 8.74 8.40 1.99
C ILE A 60 9.16 7.91 0.60
N GLU A 61 8.80 6.67 0.30
CA GLU A 61 8.98 6.07 -1.02
C GLU A 61 7.65 5.53 -1.54
N VAL A 62 7.17 6.05 -2.67
CA VAL A 62 5.92 5.58 -3.28
C VAL A 62 6.17 4.29 -4.05
N ASP A 63 5.45 3.23 -3.69
CA ASP A 63 5.61 1.87 -4.23
C ASP A 63 5.47 1.81 -5.76
N GLU A 64 6.23 0.93 -6.42
CA GLU A 64 6.10 0.64 -7.85
C GLU A 64 4.71 0.08 -8.20
N ASP A 65 4.19 -0.79 -7.35
CA ASP A 65 2.89 -1.45 -7.45
C ASP A 65 1.84 -0.80 -6.54
N ALA A 66 1.92 0.53 -6.36
CA ALA A 66 1.09 1.26 -5.42
C ALA A 66 -0.41 0.95 -5.53
N ILE A 67 -1.03 0.70 -4.37
CA ILE A 67 -2.47 0.59 -4.21
C ILE A 67 -3.04 2.00 -4.12
N VAL A 68 -4.15 2.21 -4.83
CA VAL A 68 -4.83 3.50 -4.89
C VAL A 68 -6.20 3.39 -4.27
N ALA A 69 -6.56 4.36 -3.42
CA ALA A 69 -7.92 4.52 -2.91
C ALA A 69 -8.48 5.86 -3.37
N ALA A 70 -9.52 5.82 -4.20
CA ALA A 70 -10.17 7.01 -4.73
C ALA A 70 -10.99 7.74 -3.65
N THR A 71 -11.10 9.06 -3.79
CA THR A 71 -11.93 9.95 -2.98
C THR A 71 -12.60 10.98 -3.89
N ASP A 72 -13.51 11.79 -3.34
CA ASP A 72 -14.19 12.84 -4.11
C ASP A 72 -13.23 13.96 -4.58
N ASP A 73 -12.16 14.21 -3.82
CA ASP A 73 -11.22 15.31 -4.06
C ASP A 73 -9.84 14.87 -4.60
N GLY A 74 -9.65 13.57 -4.84
CA GLY A 74 -8.36 13.01 -5.26
C GLY A 74 -8.23 11.52 -4.98
N CYS A 75 -7.01 11.06 -4.70
CA CYS A 75 -6.76 9.68 -4.33
C CYS A 75 -5.61 9.54 -3.34
N TRP A 76 -5.70 8.54 -2.47
CA TRP A 76 -4.58 8.07 -1.66
C TRP A 76 -3.74 7.08 -2.47
N VAL A 77 -2.43 7.16 -2.31
CA VAL A 77 -1.46 6.27 -2.96
C VAL A 77 -0.60 5.64 -1.86
N SER A 78 -0.46 4.31 -1.87
CA SER A 78 0.37 3.61 -0.88
C SER A 78 1.85 3.99 -1.03
N ALA A 79 2.53 4.17 0.10
CA ALA A 79 3.95 4.47 0.16
C ALA A 79 4.59 3.77 1.36
N TRP A 80 5.88 3.49 1.23
CA TRP A 80 6.78 3.10 2.30
C TRP A 80 7.21 4.34 3.07
N VAL A 81 7.29 4.19 4.39
CA VAL A 81 7.85 5.21 5.28
C VAL A 81 9.08 4.59 5.93
N MET A 82 10.22 5.28 5.82
CA MET A 82 11.46 4.83 6.43
C MET A 82 11.39 5.09 7.94
N VAL A 83 11.53 4.03 8.72
CA VAL A 83 11.67 4.09 10.18
C VAL A 83 13.10 3.69 10.50
N ARG A 84 13.87 4.57 11.13
CA ARG A 84 15.25 4.30 11.56
C ARG A 84 15.25 3.63 12.93
N GLU A 85 16.31 2.90 13.23
CA GLU A 85 16.50 2.28 14.54
C GLU A 85 16.44 3.34 15.66
N ASP A 86 17.06 4.51 15.42
CA ASP A 86 17.04 5.65 16.34
C ASP A 86 15.64 6.26 16.55
N ASP A 87 14.69 6.07 15.63
CA ASP A 87 13.29 6.54 15.80
C ASP A 87 12.52 5.69 16.83
N THR A 88 13.07 4.55 17.23
CA THR A 88 12.46 3.60 18.17
C THR A 88 12.95 3.75 19.61
N GLU A 89 14.04 4.51 19.84
CA GLU A 89 14.60 4.78 21.16
C GLU A 89 14.02 6.09 21.76
N ASP A 90 13.01 5.94 22.62
CA ASP A 90 12.58 6.87 23.68
C ASP A 90 12.37 8.37 23.37
N SER A 91 11.14 8.70 22.94
CA SER A 91 10.47 9.96 23.37
C SER A 91 10.01 9.94 24.85
N GLN A 92 10.50 9.00 25.67
CA GLN A 92 10.31 9.01 27.13
C GLN A 92 11.46 9.76 27.83
N GLY A 93 11.57 11.07 27.57
CA GLY A 93 12.65 11.86 28.16
C GLY A 93 12.53 13.37 28.03
N ALA A 94 11.34 13.94 27.84
CA ALA A 94 11.15 15.37 27.98
C ALA A 94 10.96 15.74 29.47
N GLU A 95 12.07 15.72 30.24
CA GLU A 95 12.11 16.44 31.51
C GLU A 95 11.91 17.93 31.26
N VAL A 96 10.92 18.46 31.96
CA VAL A 96 10.55 19.88 32.00
C VAL A 96 11.73 20.69 32.55
N GLN A 97 12.32 21.58 31.75
CA GLN A 97 13.09 22.71 32.30
C GLN A 97 12.22 23.96 32.27
N HIS A 98 11.63 24.24 33.43
CA HIS A 98 11.18 25.59 33.77
C HIS A 98 12.40 26.51 33.91
N VAL A 99 12.42 27.60 33.15
CA VAL A 99 13.19 28.81 33.46
C VAL A 99 12.21 29.96 33.62
#